data_AF-A0A538UC78-F1
#
_entry.id   AF-A0A538UC78-F1
#
_cell.length_a   1.000
_cell.length_b   1.000
_cell.length_c   1.000
_cell.angle_alpha   90.00
_cell.angle_beta   90.00
_cell.angle_gamma   90.00
#
_symmetry.space_group_name_H-M   'P 1'
#
loop_
_entity.id
_entity.type
_entity.pdbx_description
1 polymer ?
#
loop_
_entity_poly.entity_id
_entity_poly.type
_entity_poly.pdbx_seq_one_letter_code
_entity_poly.pdbx_strand_id
1 'polypeptide(L)'
;MKKKPKAVRDALRPEYEFDYSTAVRAKHYRRLLKEGANVVVLDPDVAKAFRDSEAVSEALRSLLKMTAVTRRRRSRARRAAG
;
A
#
# COMPACT_ATOMS: atom_id res chain seq x y z
N MET A 1 16.60 46.15 29.35
CA MET A 1 16.30 45.12 28.33
C MET A 1 15.63 43.93 29.01
N LYS A 2 14.32 43.72 28.83
CA LYS A 2 13.61 42.57 29.43
C LYS A 2 13.58 41.40 28.44
N LYS A 3 14.05 40.23 28.89
CA LYS A 3 14.11 38.97 28.12
C LYS A 3 12.72 38.56 27.65
N LYS A 4 12.59 38.17 26.37
CA LYS A 4 11.38 37.55 25.81
C LYS A 4 11.15 36.18 26.47
N PRO A 5 9.94 35.84 26.92
CA PRO A 5 9.67 34.51 27.44
C PRO A 5 9.79 33.48 26.29
N LYS A 6 10.50 32.39 26.56
CA LYS A 6 10.64 31.25 25.63
C LYS A 6 9.25 30.72 25.29
N ALA A 7 8.99 30.53 24.00
CA ALA A 7 7.78 29.87 23.52
C ALA A 7 7.56 28.55 24.28
N VAL A 8 6.39 28.42 24.90
CA VAL A 8 5.93 27.20 25.57
C VAL A 8 5.90 26.11 24.51
N ARG A 9 6.88 25.20 24.57
CA ARG A 9 7.02 24.08 23.62
C ARG A 9 5.99 22.97 23.86
N ASP A 10 5.05 23.17 24.77
CA ASP A 10 4.32 22.08 25.40
C ASP A 10 2.84 22.43 25.55
N ALA A 11 2.07 22.13 24.51
CA ALA A 11 0.62 22.06 24.59
C ALA A 11 0.15 20.60 24.77
N LEU A 12 1.05 19.69 25.15
CA LEU A 12 0.68 18.34 25.55
C LEU A 12 0.17 18.39 26.99
N ARG A 13 -0.90 17.63 27.25
CA ARG A 13 -1.43 17.50 28.60
C ARG A 13 -0.43 16.72 29.46
N PRO A 14 -0.36 16.98 30.78
CA PRO A 14 0.52 16.25 31.69
C PRO A 14 0.35 14.73 31.65
N GLU A 15 -0.85 14.25 31.27
CA GLU A 15 -1.14 12.82 31.13
C GLU A 15 -0.44 12.16 29.92
N TYR A 16 0.08 12.93 28.97
CA TYR A 16 0.76 12.44 27.76
C TYR A 16 2.28 12.37 27.96
N GLU A 17 2.73 11.56 28.93
CA GLU A 17 4.12 11.17 29.09
C GLU A 17 4.37 9.85 28.36
N PHE A 18 5.04 9.91 27.21
CA PHE A 18 5.31 8.73 26.39
C PHE A 18 6.73 8.19 26.63
N ASP A 19 6.84 7.00 27.23
CA ASP A 19 8.11 6.28 27.33
C ASP A 19 8.39 5.47 26.05
N TYR A 20 9.31 5.96 25.23
CA TYR A 20 9.76 5.30 24.01
C TYR A 20 11.00 4.39 24.20
N SER A 21 11.48 4.18 25.42
CA SER A 21 12.67 3.35 25.70
C SER A 21 12.52 1.91 25.18
N THR A 22 11.30 1.39 25.15
CA THR A 22 10.96 0.06 24.63
C THR A 22 10.39 0.09 23.21
N ALA A 23 10.32 1.27 22.57
CA ALA A 23 9.75 1.42 21.25
C ALA A 23 10.66 0.78 20.18
N VAL A 24 10.13 -0.25 19.51
CA VAL A 24 10.83 -0.95 18.43
C VAL A 24 10.30 -0.44 17.09
N ARG A 25 11.18 0.17 16.29
CA ARG A 25 10.85 0.59 14.92
C ARG A 25 10.37 -0.63 14.13
N ALA A 26 9.26 -0.46 13.41
CA ALA A 26 8.69 -1.50 12.55
C ALA A 26 8.29 -2.80 13.29
N LYS A 27 7.92 -2.74 14.58
CA LYS A 27 7.52 -3.89 15.42
C LYS A 27 6.54 -4.87 14.74
N HIS A 28 5.60 -4.36 13.94
CA HIS A 28 4.56 -5.15 13.26
C HIS A 28 4.75 -5.27 11.74
N TYR A 29 5.83 -4.74 11.18
CA TYR A 29 6.03 -4.68 9.72
C TYR A 29 6.01 -6.04 9.05
N ARG A 30 6.72 -7.03 9.62
CA ARG A 30 6.75 -8.41 9.09
C ARG A 30 5.37 -9.06 9.07
N ARG A 31 4.51 -8.73 10.03
CA ARG A 31 3.13 -9.24 10.10
C ARG A 31 2.28 -8.60 9.00
N LEU A 32 2.31 -7.28 8.89
CA LEU A 32 1.55 -6.53 7.88
C LEU A 32 1.93 -6.92 6.44
N LEU A 33 3.22 -7.16 6.19
CA LEU A 33 3.69 -7.69 4.91
C LEU A 33 3.12 -9.08 4.60
N LYS A 34 3.10 -9.99 5.59
CA LYS A 34 2.56 -11.34 5.41
C LYS A 34 1.05 -11.34 5.20
N GLU A 35 0.34 -10.45 5.89
CA GLU A 35 -1.11 -10.27 5.77
C GLU A 35 -1.51 -9.54 4.47
N GLY A 36 -0.54 -9.05 3.69
CA GLY A 36 -0.82 -8.39 2.42
C GLY A 36 -1.51 -7.04 2.57
N ALA A 37 -1.30 -6.35 3.71
CA ALA A 37 -1.90 -5.06 4.03
C ALA A 37 -1.27 -3.88 3.26
N ASN A 38 -0.99 -4.05 1.97
CA ASN A 38 -0.45 -3.01 1.11
C ASN A 38 -1.61 -2.15 0.57
N VAL A 39 -1.64 -0.88 0.97
CA VAL A 39 -2.61 0.09 0.46
C VAL A 39 -2.15 0.57 -0.91
N VAL A 40 -2.99 0.38 -1.93
CA VAL A 40 -2.78 0.92 -3.28
C VAL A 40 -3.92 1.92 -3.54
N VAL A 41 -3.55 3.14 -3.92
CA VAL A 41 -4.52 4.18 -4.29
C VAL A 41 -4.88 4.00 -5.76
N LEU A 42 -6.18 3.92 -6.04
CA LEU A 42 -6.71 3.88 -7.41
C LEU A 42 -7.07 5.29 -7.86
N ASP A 43 -7.01 5.52 -9.18
CA ASP A 43 -7.53 6.76 -9.75
C ASP A 43 -9.05 6.86 -9.50
N PRO A 44 -9.60 8.09 -9.34
CA PRO A 44 -10.99 8.27 -8.91
C PRO A 44 -12.04 7.67 -9.83
N ASP A 45 -11.77 7.62 -11.13
CA ASP A 45 -12.63 7.00 -12.14
C ASP A 45 -12.64 5.47 -12.00
N VAL A 46 -11.47 4.86 -11.80
CA VAL A 46 -11.34 3.42 -11.54
C VAL A 46 -12.02 3.07 -10.21
N ALA A 47 -11.80 3.84 -9.15
CA ALA A 47 -12.42 3.61 -7.85
C ALA A 47 -13.96 3.68 -7.91
N LYS A 48 -14.53 4.53 -8.78
CA LYS A 48 -15.99 4.60 -8.99
C LYS A 48 -16.56 3.40 -9.74
N ALA A 49 -15.74 2.73 -10.55
CA ALA A 49 -16.17 1.60 -11.36
C ALA A 49 -16.26 0.28 -10.57
N PHE A 50 -15.57 0.17 -9.44
CA PHE A 50 -15.49 -1.07 -8.64
C PHE A 50 -16.05 -0.87 -7.23
N ARG A 51 -16.71 -1.91 -6.71
CA ARG A 51 -17.32 -1.88 -5.37
C ARG A 51 -16.30 -1.98 -4.23
N ASP A 52 -15.30 -2.83 -4.40
CA ASP A 52 -14.30 -3.14 -3.37
C ASP A 52 -13.00 -3.66 -4.00
N SER A 53 -11.98 -3.86 -3.16
CA SER A 53 -10.65 -4.35 -3.55
C SER A 53 -10.67 -5.78 -4.11
N GLU A 54 -11.65 -6.59 -3.73
CA GLU A 54 -11.78 -7.96 -4.22
C GLU A 54 -12.18 -7.95 -5.70
N ALA A 55 -13.20 -7.16 -6.06
CA ALA A 55 -13.64 -6.98 -7.44
C ALA A 55 -12.51 -6.46 -8.36
N VAL A 56 -11.72 -5.50 -7.89
CA VAL A 56 -10.54 -4.99 -8.61
C VAL A 56 -9.52 -6.11 -8.84
N SER A 57 -9.21 -6.86 -7.78
CA SER A 57 -8.22 -7.94 -7.82
C SER A 57 -8.64 -9.06 -8.77
N GLU A 58 -9.91 -9.41 -8.80
CA GLU A 58 -10.45 -10.43 -9.70
C GLU A 58 -10.34 -9.99 -11.17
N ALA A 59 -10.73 -8.75 -11.48
CA ALA A 59 -10.64 -8.19 -12.83
C ALA A 59 -9.20 -8.21 -13.35
N LEU A 60 -8.24 -7.76 -12.53
CA LEU A 60 -6.82 -7.79 -12.88
C LEU A 60 -6.29 -9.21 -13.08
N ARG A 61 -6.69 -10.18 -12.25
CA ARG A 61 -6.32 -11.60 -12.42
C ARG A 61 -6.87 -12.17 -13.73
N SER A 62 -8.10 -11.83 -14.10
CA SER A 62 -8.70 -12.26 -15.36
C SER A 62 -7.93 -11.69 -16.57
N LEU A 63 -7.54 -10.42 -16.52
CA LEU A 63 -6.69 -9.81 -17.54
C LEU A 63 -5.32 -10.50 -17.66
N LEU A 64 -4.69 -10.84 -16.53
CA LEU A 64 -3.42 -11.59 -16.53
C LEU A 64 -3.56 -13.00 -17.14
N LYS A 65 -4.68 -13.68 -16.91
CA LYS A 65 -4.95 -14.98 -17.56
C LYS A 65 -5.08 -14.84 -19.08
N MET A 66 -5.84 -13.83 -19.55
CA MET A 66 -6.02 -13.59 -20.98
C MET A 66 -4.69 -13.27 -21.67
N THR A 67 -3.89 -12.38 -21.09
CA THR A 67 -2.57 -12.01 -21.64
C THR A 67 -1.61 -13.20 -21.67
N ALA A 68 -1.64 -14.08 -20.66
CA ALA A 68 -0.84 -15.31 -20.66
C ALA A 68 -1.22 -16.26 -21.82
N VAL A 69 -2.52 -16.42 -22.08
CA VAL A 69 -3.01 -17.24 -23.22
C VAL A 69 -2.56 -16.65 -24.55
N THR A 70 -2.72 -15.33 -24.73
CA THR A 70 -2.30 -14.63 -25.96
C THR A 70 -0.79 -14.75 -26.19
N ARG A 71 0.01 -14.57 -25.13
CA ARG A 71 1.47 -14.73 -25.18
C ARG A 71 1.88 -16.14 -25.61
N ARG A 72 1.23 -17.18 -25.06
CA ARG A 72 1.49 -18.58 -25.41
C ARG A 72 1.12 -18.88 -26.88
N ARG A 73 0.02 -18.32 -27.38
CA ARG A 73 -0.36 -18.48 -28.79
C ARG A 73 0.67 -17.84 -29.72
N ARG A 74 1.11 -16.62 -29.40
CA ARG A 74 2.12 -15.90 -30.19
C ARG A 74 3.48 -16.62 -30.21
N SER A 75 3.91 -17.18 -29.08
CA SER A 75 5.16 -17.93 -29.02
C SER A 75 5.10 -19.24 -29.80
N ARG A 76 3.96 -19.93 -29.80
CA ARG A 76 3.75 -21.14 -30.59
C ARG A 76 3.70 -20.85 -32.10
N ALA A 77 3.02 -19.78 -32.51
CA ALA A 77 3.00 -19.35 -33.91
C ALA A 77 4.40 -19.02 -34.45
N ARG A 78 5.23 -18.33 -33.65
CA ARG A 78 6.62 -18.03 -34.03
C ARG A 78 7.50 -19.27 -34.19
N ARG A 79 7.27 -20.33 -33.41
CA ARG A 79 8.01 -21.60 -33.52
C ARG A 79 7.55 -22.49 -34.67
N ALA A 80 6.36 -22.25 -35.22
CA ALA A 80 5.86 -22.99 -36.38
C ALA A 80 6.25 -22.32 -37.71
N ALA A 81 6.73 -21.07 -37.67
CA ALA A 81 7.09 -20.27 -38.84
C ALA A 81 8.61 -20.16 -39.05
N GLY A 82 9.42 -20.84 -38.24
CA GLY A 82 10.86 -20.99 -38.41
C GLY A 82 11.23 -22.45 -38.30
#